data_AF-A0A9E2VMB1-F1
#
_entry.id   AF-A0A9E2VMB1-F1
#
_cell.length_a   1.000
_cell.length_b   1.000
_cell.length_c   1.000
_cell.angle_alpha   90.00
_cell.angle_beta   90.00
_cell.angle_gamma   90.00
#
_symmetry.space_group_name_H-M   'P 1'
#
loop_
_entity.id
_entity.type
_entity.pdbx_description
1 polymer ?
#
loop_
_entity_poly.entity_id
_entity_poly.type
_entity_poly.pdbx_seq_one_letter_code
_entity_poly.pdbx_strand_id
1 'polypeptide(L)'
;MIERIRRLAPDAGVEARLISRAQVRKAFMPPPTKHGIDVAITKRLPELAPLLSPPSTAARNTEDARMNVLDAVATEVVTPVPKARHHQSNQST
;
A
#
# COMPACT_ATOMS: atom_id res chain seq x y z
N MET A 1 16.26 7.35 -7.36
CA MET A 1 15.44 6.15 -7.10
C MET A 1 14.09 6.21 -7.83
N ILE A 2 13.25 7.22 -7.59
CA ILE A 2 11.94 7.38 -8.25
C ILE A 2 12.05 7.39 -9.79
N GLU A 3 12.96 8.19 -10.35
CA GLU A 3 13.20 8.25 -11.80
C GLU A 3 13.74 6.96 -12.42
N ARG A 4 14.27 6.04 -11.59
CA ARG A 4 14.69 4.71 -12.04
C ARG A 4 13.50 3.75 -12.08
N ILE A 5 12.61 3.83 -11.08
CA ILE A 5 11.35 3.06 -11.04
C ILE A 5 10.45 3.46 -12.20
N ARG A 6 10.31 4.76 -12.50
CA ARG A 6 9.50 5.26 -13.63
C ARG A 6 9.99 4.76 -14.99
N ARG A 7 11.29 4.55 -15.13
CA ARG A 7 11.89 4.00 -16.35
C ARG A 7 11.71 2.49 -16.47
N LEU A 8 11.83 1.76 -15.37
CA LEU A 8 11.75 0.29 -15.37
C LEU A 8 10.32 -0.25 -15.40
N ALA A 9 9.33 0.51 -14.89
CA ALA A 9 7.95 0.03 -14.82
C ALA A 9 7.32 -0.23 -16.21
N PRO A 10 7.47 0.67 -17.22
CA PRO A 10 7.01 0.40 -18.59
C PRO A 10 7.67 -0.84 -19.20
N ASP A 11 8.97 -1.02 -19.02
CA ASP A 11 9.72 -2.17 -19.54
C ASP A 11 9.24 -3.50 -18.93
N ALA A 12 8.71 -3.45 -17.71
CA ALA A 12 8.11 -4.59 -17.03
C ALA A 12 6.61 -4.76 -17.32
N GLY A 13 6.00 -3.92 -18.18
CA GLY A 13 4.56 -3.94 -18.44
C GLY A 13 3.71 -3.48 -17.25
N VAL A 14 4.30 -2.74 -16.31
CA VAL A 14 3.64 -2.26 -15.09
C VAL A 14 3.32 -0.77 -15.22
N GLU A 15 2.04 -0.41 -15.01
CA GLU A 15 1.67 1.00 -14.88
C GLU A 15 2.19 1.57 -13.56
N ALA A 16 3.05 2.60 -13.63
CA ALA A 16 3.49 3.34 -12.46
C ALA A 16 2.71 4.64 -12.30
N ARG A 17 2.21 4.91 -11.09
CA ARG A 17 1.55 6.18 -10.72
C ARG A 17 2.27 6.80 -9.53
N LEU A 18 2.36 8.13 -9.54
CA LEU A 18 2.86 8.91 -8.41
C LEU A 18 1.69 9.42 -7.60
N ILE A 19 1.71 9.11 -6.31
CA ILE A 19 0.67 9.52 -5.35
C ILE A 19 1.35 10.26 -4.21
N SER A 20 0.87 11.45 -3.90
CA SER A 20 1.39 12.23 -2.79
C SER A 20 0.89 11.69 -1.45
N ARG A 21 1.72 11.78 -0.40
CA ARG A 21 1.31 11.44 0.97
C ARG A 21 0.10 12.25 1.43
N ALA A 22 -0.06 13.48 0.95
CA ALA A 22 -1.21 14.33 1.24
C ALA A 22 -2.51 13.74 0.67
N GLN A 23 -2.48 13.22 -0.56
CA GLN A 23 -3.62 12.53 -1.17
C GLN A 23 -4.01 11.29 -0.38
N VAL A 24 -3.02 10.47 0.02
CA VAL A 24 -3.28 9.29 0.86
C VAL A 24 -3.96 9.71 2.16
N ARG A 25 -3.37 10.64 2.92
CA ARG A 25 -3.92 11.12 4.19
C ARG A 25 -5.33 11.71 4.06
N LYS A 26 -5.62 12.44 2.98
CA LYS A 26 -6.94 13.04 2.74
C LYS A 26 -8.02 11.96 2.60
N ALA A 27 -7.69 10.81 2.00
CA ALA A 27 -8.63 9.71 1.85
C ALA A 27 -9.02 9.03 3.17
N PHE A 28 -8.25 9.26 4.25
CA PHE A 28 -8.48 8.71 5.58
C PHE A 28 -8.85 9.78 6.63
N MET A 29 -9.26 10.99 6.22
CA MET A 29 -9.66 12.05 7.16
C MET A 29 -11.02 11.78 7.84
N PRO A 30 -11.20 12.14 9.14
CA PRO A 30 -10.27 12.10 10.28
C PRO A 30 -10.58 10.95 11.26
N PRO A 31 -9.56 10.38 11.94
CA PRO A 31 -8.26 11.01 12.20
C PRO A 31 -7.14 10.67 11.19
N PRO A 32 -6.34 11.66 10.73
CA PRO A 32 -5.26 11.46 9.74
C PRO A 32 -3.96 10.93 10.36
N THR A 33 -4.05 10.19 11.47
CA THR A 33 -2.88 9.59 12.11
C THR A 33 -2.58 8.24 11.48
N LYS A 34 -1.32 7.78 11.53
CA LYS A 34 -0.96 6.43 11.07
C LYS A 34 -1.79 5.35 11.78
N HIS A 35 -2.07 5.55 13.06
CA HIS A 35 -2.98 4.68 13.82
C HIS A 35 -4.43 4.74 13.29
N GLY A 36 -4.95 5.92 12.96
CA GLY A 36 -6.28 6.05 12.36
C GLY A 36 -6.38 5.33 11.02
N ILE A 37 -5.33 5.42 10.20
CA ILE A 37 -5.22 4.69 8.93
C ILE A 37 -5.17 3.18 9.16
N ASP A 38 -4.35 2.71 10.11
CA ASP A 38 -4.25 1.29 10.49
C ASP A 38 -5.62 0.72 10.93
N VAL A 39 -6.31 1.41 11.84
CA VAL A 39 -7.65 1.03 12.29
C VAL A 39 -8.64 0.99 11.13
N ALA A 40 -8.60 1.99 10.24
CA ALA A 40 -9.49 2.05 9.08
C ALA A 40 -9.22 0.90 8.09
N ILE A 41 -7.96 0.57 7.83
CA ILE A 41 -7.56 -0.54 6.96
C ILE A 41 -7.96 -1.86 7.60
N THR A 42 -7.61 -2.09 8.86
CA THR A 42 -7.95 -3.32 9.60
C THR A 42 -9.46 -3.55 9.67
N LYS A 43 -10.25 -2.48 9.82
CA LYS A 43 -11.72 -2.57 9.77
C LYS A 43 -12.23 -3.01 8.39
N ARG A 44 -11.55 -2.61 7.31
CA ARG A 44 -11.94 -2.89 5.93
C ARG A 44 -11.40 -4.23 5.42
N LEU A 45 -10.23 -4.64 5.90
CA LEU A 45 -9.45 -5.82 5.49
C LEU A 45 -8.91 -6.52 6.76
N PRO A 46 -9.78 -7.18 7.54
CA PRO A 46 -9.40 -7.80 8.81
C PRO A 46 -8.31 -8.86 8.68
N GLU A 47 -8.20 -9.50 7.51
CA GLU A 47 -7.16 -10.48 7.19
C GLU A 47 -5.74 -9.89 7.22
N LEU A 48 -5.59 -8.57 7.09
CA LEU A 48 -4.30 -7.89 7.13
C LEU A 48 -3.87 -7.50 8.55
N ALA A 49 -4.74 -7.62 9.56
CA ALA A 49 -4.44 -7.24 10.94
C ALA A 49 -3.12 -7.82 11.48
N PRO A 50 -2.75 -9.11 11.25
CA PRO A 50 -1.49 -9.69 11.73
C PRO A 50 -0.25 -9.07 11.08
N LEU A 51 -0.40 -8.46 9.90
CA LEU A 51 0.67 -7.87 9.10
C LEU A 51 0.83 -6.37 9.33
N LEU A 52 -0.22 -5.71 9.84
CA LEU A 52 -0.28 -4.25 9.99
C LEU A 52 -0.05 -3.79 11.44
N SER A 53 -0.65 -4.46 12.42
CA SER A 53 -0.57 -4.03 13.82
C SER A 53 0.46 -4.87 14.59
N PRO A 54 1.51 -4.29 15.20
CA PRO A 54 2.19 -4.98 16.30
C PRO A 54 1.27 -5.00 17.54
N PRO A 55 1.31 -6.06 18.38
CA PRO A 55 0.43 -6.22 19.54
C PRO A 55 0.68 -5.20 20.67
N SER A 56 1.55 -4.22 20.46
CA SER A 56 1.98 -3.24 21.45
C SER A 56 2.14 -1.87 20.78
N THR A 57 1.84 -0.82 21.53
CA THR A 57 1.95 0.61 21.23
C THR A 57 3.31 1.09 20.67
N ALA A 58 4.28 0.18 20.51
CA ALA A 58 5.59 0.35 19.90
C ALA A 58 5.58 0.65 18.37
N ALA A 59 4.43 0.55 17.69
CA ALA A 59 4.26 0.96 16.28
C ALA A 59 4.56 2.45 16.00
N ARG A 60 4.89 3.23 17.05
CA ARG A 60 5.34 4.62 16.95
C ARG A 60 6.74 4.77 16.36
N ASN A 61 7.53 3.69 16.26
CA ASN A 61 8.85 3.75 15.63
C ASN A 61 8.75 3.61 14.11
N THR A 62 9.20 4.65 13.40
CA THR A 62 9.24 4.77 11.93
C THR A 62 10.07 3.69 11.23
N GLU A 63 10.82 2.87 11.97
CA GLU A 63 11.76 1.87 11.46
C GLU A 63 11.17 0.44 11.42
N ASP A 64 9.96 0.22 11.91
CA ASP A 64 9.32 -1.10 11.80
C ASP A 64 8.97 -1.40 10.33
N ALA A 65 9.43 -2.55 9.81
CA ALA A 65 9.15 -2.98 8.44
C ALA A 65 7.65 -3.11 8.13
N ARG A 66 6.80 -3.32 9.16
CA ARG A 66 5.34 -3.32 9.03
C ARG A 66 4.79 -1.95 8.62
N MET A 67 5.52 -0.86 8.90
CA MET A 67 5.17 0.47 8.40
C MET A 67 5.24 0.56 6.89
N ASN A 68 6.13 -0.20 6.25
CA ASN A 68 6.19 -0.28 4.79
C ASN A 68 4.96 -1.00 4.21
N VAL A 69 4.48 -2.05 4.91
CA VAL A 69 3.26 -2.77 4.53
C VAL A 69 2.05 -1.85 4.68
N LEU A 70 1.95 -1.12 5.79
CA LEU A 70 0.88 -0.14 6.01
C LEU A 70 0.87 0.93 4.91
N ASP A 71 2.02 1.53 4.59
CA ASP A 71 2.11 2.58 3.57
C ASP A 71 1.75 2.03 2.17
N ALA A 72 2.11 0.78 1.85
CA ALA A 72 1.74 0.13 0.59
C ALA A 72 0.23 -0.11 0.49
N VAL A 73 -0.38 -0.69 1.53
CA VAL A 73 -1.83 -0.95 1.57
C VAL A 73 -2.62 0.35 1.58
N ALA A 74 -2.18 1.36 2.33
CA ALA A 74 -2.81 2.67 2.33
C ALA A 74 -2.78 3.32 0.94
N THR A 75 -1.71 3.10 0.17
CA THR A 75 -1.61 3.61 -1.21
C THR A 75 -2.58 2.89 -2.15
N GLU A 76 -2.66 1.56 -2.06
CA GLU A 76 -3.60 0.75 -2.87
C GLU A 76 -5.07 1.10 -2.59
N VAL A 77 -5.43 1.32 -1.32
CA VAL A 77 -6.80 1.67 -0.92
C VAL A 77 -7.27 3.00 -1.53
N VAL A 78 -6.33 3.93 -1.78
CA VAL A 78 -6.62 5.28 -2.30
C VAL A 78 -6.58 5.32 -3.82
N THR A 79 -5.83 4.44 -4.44
CA THR A 79 -5.85 4.25 -5.89
C THR A 79 -6.19 2.80 -6.19
N PRO A 80 -7.47 2.47 -6.48
CA PRO A 80 -7.78 1.14 -6.98
C PRO A 80 -6.98 0.93 -8.26
N VAL A 81 -5.95 0.08 -8.19
CA VAL A 81 -5.25 -0.36 -9.39
C VAL A 81 -6.30 -1.12 -10.19
N PRO A 82 -6.54 -0.78 -11.47
CA PRO A 82 -7.42 -1.61 -12.30
C PRO A 82 -6.87 -3.03 -12.23
N LYS A 83 -7.70 -3.98 -11.76
CA LYS A 83 -7.33 -5.38 -11.48
C LYS A 83 -6.29 -5.82 -12.50
N ALA A 84 -5.09 -6.18 -12.02
CA ALA A 84 -4.07 -6.75 -12.87
C ALA A 84 -4.73 -7.89 -13.66
N ARG A 85 -4.83 -7.72 -14.99
CA ARG A 85 -5.26 -8.81 -15.86
C ARG A 85 -4.23 -9.91 -15.63
N HIS A 86 -4.64 -11.00 -15.00
CA HIS A 86 -3.84 -12.21 -14.92
C HIS A 86 -3.30 -12.49 -16.33
N HIS A 87 -2.00 -12.28 -16.52
CA HIS A 87 -1.32 -12.95 -17.61
C HIS A 87 -1.41 -14.42 -17.25
N GLN A 88 -2.41 -15.10 -17.82
CA GLN A 88 -2.38 -16.54 -17.95
C GLN A 88 -1.13 -16.85 -18.78
N SER A 89 -0.05 -17.20 -18.10
CA SER A 89 1.08 -17.87 -18.72
C SER A 89 0.53 -19.18 -19.27
N ASN A 90 0.22 -19.19 -20.58
CA ASN A 90 0.07 -20.41 -21.35
C ASN A 90 1.40 -21.17 -21.22
N GLN A 91 1.44 -22.14 -20.31
CA GLN A 91 2.42 -23.21 -20.35
C GLN A 91 1.98 -24.16 -21.47
N SER A 92 2.55 -23.97 -22.66
CA SER A 92 2.53 -24.97 -23.72
C SER A 92 3.66 -25.96 -23.46
N THR A 93 3.31 -27.21 -23.14
CA THR A 93 4.06 -28.40 -23.57
C THR A 93 3.12 -29.59 -23.58
#